data_AF-A0A7W8DNE3-F1
#
_entry.id   AF-A0A7W8DNE3-F1
#
_cell.length_a   1.000
_cell.length_b   1.000
_cell.length_c   1.000
_cell.angle_alpha   90.00
_cell.angle_beta   90.00
_cell.angle_gamma   90.00
#
_symmetry.space_group_name_H-M   'P 1'
#
loop_
_entity.id
_entity.type
_entity.pdbx_description
1 polymer ?
#
loop_
_entity_poly.entity_id
_entity_poly.type
_entity_poly.pdbx_seq_one_letter_code
_entity_poly.pdbx_strand_id
1 'polypeptide(L)'
;MKTCPHLPTGLFRAHRPGFTLIEISLVIGLLLGLATFAGMNISQVRDWQRGKDASVSLQAVFAAQRAYMADHPADDMENVSASQLQVYMPEGWTGIPTVLSLDNDSLTVDHSVMPPQLLLGTAPYDPSGNGTDGLWDTGQ
;
A
#
# COMPACT_ATOMS: atom_id res chain seq x y z
N MET A 1 2.32 -63.68 -65.98
CA MET A 1 2.98 -62.56 -65.29
C MET A 1 1.91 -61.55 -64.91
N LYS A 2 1.67 -61.33 -63.62
CA LYS A 2 0.65 -60.40 -63.08
C LYS A 2 1.36 -59.11 -62.67
N THR A 3 0.96 -57.97 -63.24
CA THR A 3 1.45 -56.64 -62.86
C THR A 3 0.56 -56.06 -61.77
N CYS A 4 1.14 -55.72 -60.61
CA CYS A 4 0.48 -54.96 -59.55
C CYS A 4 0.46 -53.47 -59.87
N PRO A 5 -0.65 -52.74 -59.63
CA PRO A 5 -0.69 -51.29 -59.77
C PRO A 5 -0.16 -50.59 -58.52
N HIS A 6 0.53 -49.49 -58.74
CA HIS A 6 1.18 -48.66 -57.74
C HIS A 6 0.15 -47.70 -57.12
N LEU A 7 0.04 -47.69 -55.79
CA LEU A 7 -0.76 -46.70 -55.07
C LEU A 7 0.00 -45.36 -55.04
N PRO A 8 -0.65 -44.21 -55.33
CA PRO A 8 -0.02 -42.91 -55.16
C PRO A 8 -0.01 -42.57 -53.66
N THR A 9 1.18 -42.50 -53.09
CA THR A 9 1.42 -41.97 -51.75
C THR A 9 1.19 -40.46 -51.79
N GLY A 10 -0.03 -40.03 -51.49
CA GLY A 10 -0.34 -38.63 -51.24
C GLY A 10 0.43 -38.15 -50.01
N LEU A 11 1.54 -37.45 -50.24
CA LEU A 11 2.25 -36.70 -49.20
C LEU A 11 1.35 -35.55 -48.74
N PHE A 12 0.59 -35.77 -47.66
CA PHE A 12 0.04 -34.68 -46.88
C PHE A 12 1.20 -33.90 -46.27
N ARG A 13 1.61 -32.82 -46.95
CA ARG A 13 2.55 -31.85 -46.44
C ARG A 13 1.90 -31.18 -45.23
N ALA A 14 2.29 -31.59 -44.03
CA ALA A 14 1.91 -30.92 -42.80
C ALA A 14 2.36 -29.45 -42.91
N HIS A 15 1.38 -28.55 -43.02
CA HIS A 15 1.60 -27.13 -43.02
C HIS A 15 2.08 -26.77 -41.62
N ARG A 16 3.39 -26.61 -41.42
CA ARG A 16 3.93 -26.06 -40.18
C ARG A 16 3.57 -24.58 -40.17
N PRO A 17 2.67 -24.10 -39.29
CA PRO A 17 2.43 -22.66 -39.19
C PRO A 17 3.72 -22.02 -38.68
N GLY A 18 4.42 -21.31 -39.55
CA GLY A 18 5.55 -20.47 -39.17
C GLY A 18 5.00 -19.19 -38.54
N PHE A 19 5.53 -18.80 -37.39
CA PHE A 19 5.25 -17.52 -36.72
C PHE A 19 5.32 -16.39 -37.75
N THR A 20 4.20 -15.70 -37.95
CA THR A 20 4.16 -14.59 -38.90
C THR A 20 4.76 -13.35 -38.26
N LEU A 21 5.39 -12.47 -39.05
CA LEU A 21 5.86 -11.17 -38.56
C LEU A 21 4.71 -10.35 -37.94
N ILE A 22 3.49 -10.54 -38.47
CA ILE A 22 2.26 -9.94 -37.94
C ILE A 22 1.99 -10.43 -36.51
N GLU A 23 2.07 -11.73 -36.27
CA GLU A 23 1.86 -12.33 -34.94
C GLU A 23 2.89 -11.85 -33.92
N ILE A 24 4.17 -11.82 -34.29
CA ILE A 24 5.22 -11.27 -33.41
C ILE A 24 5.01 -9.78 -33.15
N SER A 25 4.61 -9.00 -34.15
CA SER A 25 4.33 -7.57 -33.97
C SER A 25 3.12 -7.33 -33.06
N LEU A 26 2.09 -8.17 -33.15
CA LEU A 26 0.90 -8.10 -32.30
C LEU A 26 1.27 -8.46 -30.85
N VAL A 27 2.07 -9.50 -30.63
CA VAL A 27 2.53 -9.90 -29.30
C VAL A 27 3.40 -8.80 -28.68
N ILE A 28 4.33 -8.21 -29.42
CA ILE A 28 5.17 -7.10 -28.91
C ILE A 28 4.29 -5.90 -28.55
N GLY A 29 3.35 -5.52 -29.43
CA GLY A 29 2.40 -4.44 -29.15
C GLY A 29 1.57 -4.69 -27.89
N LEU A 30 1.08 -5.92 -27.70
CA LEU A 30 0.33 -6.33 -26.52
C LEU A 30 1.20 -6.29 -25.26
N LEU A 31 2.43 -6.80 -25.30
CA LEU A 31 3.36 -6.78 -24.17
C LEU A 31 3.69 -5.35 -23.73
N LEU A 32 3.97 -4.45 -24.69
CA LEU A 32 4.23 -3.04 -24.39
C LEU A 32 2.99 -2.34 -23.81
N GLY A 33 1.81 -2.61 -24.37
CA GLY A 33 0.55 -2.07 -23.87
C GLY A 33 0.20 -2.53 -22.44
N LEU A 34 0.47 -3.79 -22.11
CA LEU A 34 0.28 -4.30 -20.76
C LEU A 34 1.32 -3.77 -19.78
N ALA A 35 2.58 -3.64 -20.21
CA ALA A 35 3.67 -3.12 -19.39
C ALA A 35 3.43 -1.65 -18.97
N THR A 36 2.93 -0.81 -19.87
CA THR A 36 2.60 0.58 -19.55
C THR A 36 1.40 0.68 -18.61
N PHE A 37 0.35 -0.13 -18.83
CA PHE A 37 -0.83 -0.15 -17.95
C PHE A 37 -0.49 -0.59 -16.52
N ALA A 38 0.36 -1.60 -16.37
CA ALA A 38 0.78 -2.10 -15.07
C ALA A 38 1.55 -1.05 -14.23
N GLY A 39 2.34 -0.19 -14.88
CA GLY A 39 3.18 0.81 -14.18
C GLY A 39 2.42 1.98 -13.56
N MET A 40 1.24 2.36 -14.11
CA MET A 40 0.54 3.59 -13.70
C MET A 40 -0.14 3.51 -12.31
N ASN A 41 -0.32 2.31 -11.75
CA ASN A 41 -1.09 2.13 -10.51
C ASN A 41 -0.22 2.05 -9.24
N ILE A 42 1.10 2.05 -9.35
CA ILE A 42 1.97 1.73 -8.21
C ILE A 42 2.03 2.86 -7.16
N SER A 43 1.86 4.12 -7.58
CA SER A 43 1.80 5.26 -6.67
C SER A 43 0.55 5.20 -5.80
N GLN A 44 -0.62 4.98 -6.40
CA GLN A 44 -1.90 4.89 -5.68
C GLN A 44 -1.91 3.75 -4.66
N VAL A 45 -1.34 2.59 -5.02
CA VAL A 45 -1.23 1.46 -4.08
C VAL A 45 -0.33 1.80 -2.90
N ARG A 46 0.79 2.50 -3.15
CA ARG A 46 1.72 2.91 -2.09
C ARG A 46 1.11 3.98 -1.18
N ASP A 47 0.38 4.92 -1.75
CA ASP A 47 -0.26 6.01 -1.00
C ASP A 47 -1.39 5.45 -0.11
N TRP A 48 -2.16 4.49 -0.64
CA TRP A 48 -3.11 3.71 0.17
C TRP A 48 -2.42 2.92 1.30
N GLN A 49 -1.29 2.25 1.03
CA GLN A 49 -0.54 1.53 2.06
C GLN A 49 -0.08 2.47 3.17
N ARG A 50 0.48 3.64 2.83
CA ARG A 50 0.90 4.66 3.80
C ARG A 50 -0.26 5.19 4.62
N GLY A 51 -1.39 5.46 3.98
CA GLY A 51 -2.60 5.88 4.66
C GLY A 51 -3.09 4.87 5.69
N LYS A 52 -3.05 3.58 5.33
CA LYS A 52 -3.39 2.50 6.26
C LYS A 52 -2.41 2.38 7.42
N ASP A 53 -1.10 2.45 7.15
CA ASP A 53 -0.08 2.36 8.20
C ASP A 53 -0.22 3.51 9.19
N ALA A 54 -0.45 4.73 8.69
CA ALA A 54 -0.77 5.91 9.48
C ALA A 54 -2.03 5.71 10.33
N SER A 55 -3.13 5.24 9.75
CA SER A 55 -4.36 4.96 10.49
C SER A 55 -4.19 3.92 11.59
N VAL A 56 -3.46 2.82 11.32
CA VAL A 56 -3.17 1.78 12.33
C VAL A 56 -2.32 2.34 13.47
N SER A 57 -1.34 3.18 13.14
CA SER A 57 -0.49 3.82 14.15
C SER A 57 -1.28 4.74 15.09
N LEU A 58 -2.18 5.56 14.54
CA LEU A 58 -3.07 6.44 15.31
C LEU A 58 -4.04 5.64 16.19
N GLN A 59 -4.63 4.57 15.66
CA GLN A 59 -5.52 3.68 16.41
C GLN A 59 -4.79 2.99 17.56
N ALA A 60 -3.54 2.55 17.36
CA ALA A 60 -2.74 1.92 18.39
C ALA A 60 -2.45 2.89 19.54
N VAL A 61 -2.05 4.12 19.24
CA VAL A 61 -1.80 5.16 20.24
C VAL A 61 -3.10 5.56 20.95
N PHE A 62 -4.19 5.74 20.21
CA PHE A 62 -5.48 6.10 20.80
C PHE A 62 -6.04 5.02 21.72
N ALA A 63 -5.88 3.74 21.35
CA ALA A 63 -6.23 2.62 22.22
C ALA A 63 -5.40 2.64 23.51
N ALA A 64 -4.10 2.90 23.40
CA ALA A 64 -3.21 3.02 24.55
C ALA A 64 -3.60 4.19 25.48
N GLN A 65 -3.92 5.36 24.92
CA GLN A 65 -4.40 6.52 25.68
C GLN A 65 -5.68 6.20 26.44
N ARG A 66 -6.66 5.57 25.78
CA ARG A 66 -7.91 5.19 26.44
C ARG A 66 -7.70 4.18 27.56
N ALA A 67 -6.80 3.23 27.39
CA ALA A 67 -6.46 2.27 28.43
C ALA A 67 -5.73 2.95 29.59
N TYR A 68 -4.77 3.82 29.31
CA TYR A 68 -4.06 4.60 30.33
C TYR A 68 -5.03 5.45 31.17
N MET A 69 -5.94 6.19 30.52
CA MET A 69 -6.92 7.04 31.22
C MET A 69 -7.97 6.24 31.99
N ALA A 70 -8.24 5.00 31.60
CA ALA A 70 -9.12 4.13 32.37
C ALA A 70 -8.50 3.78 33.73
N ASP A 71 -7.19 3.59 33.77
CA ASP A 71 -6.44 3.31 35.00
C ASP A 71 -6.08 4.60 35.78
N HIS A 72 -5.91 5.73 35.08
CA HIS A 72 -5.46 7.01 35.62
C HIS A 72 -6.45 8.15 35.27
N PRO A 73 -7.68 8.15 35.81
CA PRO A 73 -8.73 9.10 35.41
C PRO A 73 -8.48 10.55 35.84
N ALA A 74 -7.50 10.81 36.72
CA ALA A 74 -7.15 12.14 37.20
C ALA A 74 -5.90 12.73 36.52
N ASP A 75 -5.20 11.93 35.71
CA ASP A 75 -4.02 12.39 34.98
C ASP A 75 -4.44 13.17 33.73
N ASP A 76 -3.62 14.15 33.37
CA ASP A 76 -3.79 14.92 32.14
C ASP A 76 -2.91 14.33 31.03
N MET A 77 -3.50 14.08 29.87
CA MET A 77 -2.82 13.44 28.73
C MET A 77 -1.63 14.24 28.24
N GLU A 78 -1.68 15.58 28.36
CA GLU A 78 -0.58 16.47 27.97
C GLU A 78 0.71 16.18 28.76
N ASN A 79 0.59 15.61 29.96
CA ASN A 79 1.71 15.30 30.86
C ASN A 79 2.13 13.82 30.83
N VAL A 80 1.44 12.97 30.05
CA VAL A 80 1.75 11.54 29.98
C VAL A 80 2.98 11.32 29.10
N SER A 81 4.00 10.68 29.67
CA SER A 81 5.21 10.35 28.90
C SER A 81 4.96 9.19 27.93
N ALA A 82 5.67 9.20 26.80
CA ALA A 82 5.69 8.11 25.83
C ALA A 82 5.97 6.73 26.47
N SER A 83 6.84 6.67 27.49
CA SER A 83 7.16 5.42 28.21
C SER A 83 5.99 4.88 29.03
N GLN A 84 5.17 5.75 29.62
CA GLN A 84 3.97 5.33 30.35
C GLN A 84 2.93 4.79 29.38
N LEU A 85 2.77 5.46 28.23
CA LEU A 85 1.81 5.06 27.21
C LEU A 85 2.20 3.75 26.51
N GLN A 86 3.51 3.51 26.33
CA GLN A 86 4.04 2.31 25.67
C GLN A 86 3.57 1.02 26.32
N VAL A 87 3.39 0.99 27.65
CA VAL A 87 2.92 -0.20 28.39
C VAL A 87 1.52 -0.64 27.94
N TYR A 88 0.72 0.31 27.45
CA TYR A 88 -0.66 0.09 27.01
C TYR A 88 -0.79 -0.09 25.49
N MET A 89 0.32 -0.02 24.76
CA MET A 89 0.30 -0.24 23.32
C MET A 89 0.11 -1.72 22.97
N PRO A 90 -0.47 -2.03 21.79
CA PRO A 90 -0.54 -3.40 21.29
C PRO A 90 0.84 -4.07 21.19
N GLU A 91 0.87 -5.40 21.18
CA GLU A 91 2.13 -6.14 20.99
C GLU A 91 2.81 -5.78 19.66
N GLY A 92 4.14 -5.70 19.67
CA GLY A 92 4.96 -5.38 18.50
C GLY A 92 5.43 -3.92 18.42
N TRP A 93 4.92 -3.03 19.28
CA TRP A 93 5.36 -1.64 19.35
C TRP A 93 6.40 -1.43 20.45
N THR A 94 7.59 -0.92 20.08
CA THR A 94 8.70 -0.64 21.02
C THR A 94 8.76 0.83 21.46
N GLY A 95 7.78 1.63 21.05
CA GLY A 95 7.66 3.05 21.34
C GLY A 95 6.55 3.68 20.51
N ILE A 96 6.42 5.00 20.59
CA ILE A 96 5.45 5.75 19.79
C ILE A 96 5.80 5.60 18.29
N PRO A 97 4.80 5.30 17.42
CA PRO A 97 5.05 5.05 16.01
C PRO A 97 5.61 6.27 15.28
N THR A 98 6.46 5.99 14.29
CA THR A 98 6.75 6.92 13.20
C THR A 98 6.31 6.31 11.89
N VAL A 99 5.58 7.06 11.07
CA VAL A 99 5.08 6.63 9.75
C VAL A 99 5.61 7.54 8.65
N LEU A 100 5.44 7.16 7.39
CA LEU A 100 5.88 7.97 6.25
C LEU A 100 4.70 8.76 5.66
N SER A 101 4.95 10.01 5.29
CA SER A 101 4.01 10.83 4.51
C SER A 101 3.92 10.35 3.05
N LEU A 102 2.98 10.92 2.30
CA LEU A 102 2.86 10.70 0.85
C LEU A 102 4.13 11.15 0.08
N ASP A 103 4.89 12.08 0.65
CA ASP A 103 6.13 12.60 0.07
C ASP A 103 7.40 11.89 0.58
N ASN A 104 7.26 10.86 1.44
CA ASN A 104 8.33 10.15 2.16
C ASN A 104 8.96 10.92 3.34
N ASP A 105 8.28 11.93 3.86
CA ASP A 105 8.73 12.56 5.11
C ASP A 105 8.36 11.70 6.31
N SER A 106 9.16 11.78 7.37
CA SER A 106 8.87 11.08 8.62
C SER A 106 7.83 11.86 9.42
N LEU A 107 6.72 11.21 9.72
CA LEU A 107 5.64 11.70 10.55
C LEU A 107 5.72 11.05 11.92
N THR A 108 5.57 11.86 12.96
CA THR A 108 5.54 11.39 14.36
C THR A 108 4.12 11.50 14.89
N VAL A 109 3.69 10.52 15.69
CA VAL A 109 2.40 10.62 16.37
C VAL A 109 2.54 11.51 17.61
N ASP A 110 1.77 12.59 17.65
CA ASP A 110 1.55 13.40 18.84
C ASP A 110 0.58 12.68 19.77
N HIS A 111 1.14 12.20 20.89
CA HIS A 111 0.41 11.50 21.94
C HIS A 111 -0.04 12.42 23.07
N SER A 112 0.34 13.70 23.04
CA SER A 112 -0.05 14.67 24.08
C SER A 112 -1.48 15.15 23.92
N VAL A 113 -2.04 15.02 22.71
CA VAL A 113 -3.43 15.37 22.39
C VAL A 113 -4.29 14.12 22.25
N MET A 114 -5.56 14.23 22.63
CA MET A 114 -6.56 13.17 22.46
C MET A 114 -7.77 13.71 21.69
N PRO A 115 -8.13 13.15 20.51
CA PRO A 115 -7.45 12.05 19.83
C PRO A 115 -6.05 12.43 19.32
N PRO A 116 -5.12 11.46 19.20
CA PRO A 116 -3.76 11.70 18.76
C PRO A 116 -3.76 12.12 17.29
N GLN A 117 -2.72 12.85 16.88
CA GLN A 117 -2.59 13.40 15.53
C GLN A 117 -1.19 13.12 14.97
N LEU A 118 -1.04 13.13 13.65
CA LEU A 118 0.28 13.06 13.02
C LEU A 118 0.88 14.45 12.92
N LEU A 119 2.18 14.55 13.18
CA LEU A 119 2.95 15.77 13.01
C LEU A 119 4.00 15.59 11.91
N LEU A 120 4.08 16.58 11.03
CA LEU A 120 5.23 16.81 10.19
C LEU A 120 6.11 17.87 10.87
N GLY A 121 7.13 17.41 11.61
CA GLY A 121 7.90 18.26 12.51
C GLY A 121 7.05 18.74 13.69
N THR A 122 6.62 20.01 13.66
CA THR A 122 5.77 20.62 14.70
C THR A 122 4.36 20.94 14.24
N ALA A 123 4.05 20.75 12.95
CA ALA A 123 2.75 21.08 12.39
C ALA A 123 1.89 19.82 12.25
N PRO A 124 0.57 19.89 12.52
CA PRO A 124 -0.36 18.82 12.17
C PRO A 124 -0.26 18.47 10.69
N TYR A 125 -0.10 17.19 10.41
CA TYR A 125 -0.05 16.66 9.05
C TYR A 125 -1.48 16.42 8.56
N ASP A 126 -1.83 17.12 7.49
CA ASP A 126 -3.10 16.97 6.79
C ASP A 126 -2.83 16.97 5.26
N PRO A 127 -2.97 15.81 4.59
CA PRO A 127 -2.81 15.72 3.14
C PRO A 127 -4.02 16.22 2.35
N SER A 128 -5.21 16.35 2.96
CA SER A 128 -6.41 16.84 2.27
C SER A 128 -6.35 18.36 2.04
N GLY A 129 -5.60 19.06 2.90
CA GLY A 129 -5.47 20.52 2.90
C GLY A 129 -6.74 21.24 3.34
N ASN A 130 -7.71 20.51 3.90
CA ASN A 130 -8.98 21.06 4.35
C ASN A 130 -9.01 21.10 5.88
N GLY A 131 -8.70 22.26 6.47
CA GLY A 131 -8.74 22.45 7.93
C GLY A 131 -10.12 22.32 8.60
N THR A 132 -11.16 21.90 7.88
CA THR A 132 -12.49 21.60 8.42
C THR A 132 -12.80 20.12 8.51
N ASP A 133 -11.97 19.24 7.93
CA ASP A 133 -12.12 17.80 8.08
C ASP A 133 -11.32 17.24 9.27
N GLY A 134 -11.41 15.93 9.48
CA GLY A 134 -10.73 15.27 10.58
C GLY A 134 -9.29 14.94 10.22
N LEU A 135 -8.34 15.27 11.10
CA LEU A 135 -6.90 14.97 11.00
C LEU A 135 -6.52 13.47 10.92
N TRP A 136 -7.52 12.59 10.87
CA TRP A 136 -7.37 11.14 10.71
C TRP A 136 -7.57 10.68 9.27
N ASP A 137 -7.82 11.60 8.32
CA ASP A 137 -7.78 11.30 6.89
C ASP A 137 -6.33 11.23 6.38
N THR A 138 -5.60 10.20 6.82
CA THR A 138 -4.16 10.09 6.55
C THR A 138 -3.83 9.46 5.19
N GLY A 139 -4.84 9.18 4.35
CA GLY A 139 -4.66 8.54 3.05
C GLY A 139 -5.85 8.68 2.11
N GLN A 140 -5.68 9.52 1.10
CA GLN A 140 -6.49 9.55 -0.12
C GLN A 140 -5.75 8.89 -1.27
#